data_AF-A0A958X534-F1
#
_entry.id   AF-A0A958X534-F1
#
_cell.length_a   1.000
_cell.length_b   1.000
_cell.length_c   1.000
_cell.angle_alpha   90.00
_cell.angle_beta   90.00
_cell.angle_gamma   90.00
#
_symmetry.space_group_name_H-M   'P 1'
#
loop_
_entity.id
_entity.type
_entity.pdbx_description
1 polymer ?
#
loop_
_entity_poly.entity_id
_entity_poly.type
_entity_poly.pdbx_seq_one_letter_code
_entity_poly.pdbx_strand_id
1 'polypeptide(L)'
;MSGQNNSVFSKGILLTLVFLLACMCINRTEAQTIQPYVSADQYNWKSGEDATSLLLSQVQILTEQLPGLVSGTPMHDNTLRRIAYFKAIVVEINKGASIAEALDLAIPAAATLGFSKEASYTPRITLKALHTETRILLTN
;
A
#
# COMPACT_ATOMS: atom_id res chain seq x y z
N MET A 1 -46.84 63.36 13.26
CA MET A 1 -46.20 62.97 11.98
C MET A 1 -45.21 61.86 12.33
N SER A 2 -45.63 60.60 12.17
CA SER A 2 -45.34 59.72 11.02
C SER A 2 -43.96 59.07 11.11
N GLY A 3 -43.90 57.74 11.08
CA GLY A 3 -42.66 56.97 10.99
C GLY A 3 -42.74 55.53 11.50
N GLN A 4 -43.46 54.65 10.78
CA GLN A 4 -43.23 53.20 10.84
C GLN A 4 -41.78 52.88 10.44
N ASN A 5 -41.12 51.88 11.05
CA ASN A 5 -40.56 50.74 10.29
C ASN A 5 -39.78 49.71 11.13
N ASN A 6 -40.13 48.45 10.86
CA ASN A 6 -39.26 47.29 10.67
C ASN A 6 -38.42 46.75 11.83
N SER A 7 -38.99 45.79 12.57
CA SER A 7 -38.18 44.78 13.30
C SER A 7 -38.67 43.34 13.10
N VAL A 8 -39.41 43.06 12.02
CA VAL A 8 -39.86 41.71 11.67
C VAL A 8 -38.73 40.88 11.00
N PHE A 9 -37.64 41.53 10.57
CA PHE A 9 -36.61 40.91 9.73
C PHE A 9 -35.50 40.12 10.46
N SER A 10 -35.41 40.22 11.80
CA SER A 10 -34.28 39.64 12.54
C SER A 10 -34.46 38.19 12.99
N LYS A 11 -35.70 37.68 13.07
CA LYS A 11 -35.98 36.33 13.61
C LYS A 11 -35.96 35.23 12.55
N GLY A 12 -36.25 35.57 11.29
CA GLY A 12 -36.23 34.60 10.18
C GLY A 12 -34.81 34.18 9.76
N ILE A 13 -33.85 35.12 9.78
CA ILE A 13 -32.46 34.88 9.40
C ILE A 13 -31.74 33.99 10.42
N LEU A 14 -32.06 34.12 11.70
CA LEU A 14 -31.48 33.28 12.75
C LEU A 14 -31.94 31.81 12.59
N LEU A 15 -33.20 31.61 12.19
CA LEU A 15 -33.79 30.28 12.06
C LEU A 15 -33.28 29.56 10.79
N THR A 16 -33.05 30.28 9.70
CA THR A 16 -32.39 29.73 8.49
C THR A 16 -30.91 29.43 8.71
N LEU A 17 -30.19 30.22 9.51
CA LEU A 17 -28.79 29.93 9.89
C LEU A 17 -28.66 28.66 10.72
N VAL A 18 -29.55 28.45 11.70
CA VAL A 18 -29.57 27.21 12.51
C VAL A 18 -29.91 25.99 11.66
N PHE A 19 -30.84 26.12 10.70
CA PHE A 19 -31.20 25.03 9.79
C PHE A 19 -30.06 24.67 8.82
N LEU A 20 -29.36 25.66 8.26
CA LEU A 20 -28.17 25.44 7.42
C LEU A 20 -27.00 24.82 8.19
N LEU A 21 -26.80 25.21 9.45
CA LEU A 21 -25.76 24.62 10.31
C LEU A 21 -26.06 23.14 10.63
N ALA A 22 -27.33 22.78 10.82
CA ALA A 22 -27.74 21.40 11.06
C ALA A 22 -27.53 20.47 9.85
N CYS A 23 -27.66 20.99 8.63
CA CYS A 23 -27.43 20.22 7.40
C CYS A 23 -25.95 19.88 7.15
N MET A 24 -25.00 20.68 7.64
CA MET A 24 -23.56 20.40 7.44
C MET A 24 -23.02 19.27 8.35
N CYS A 25 -23.79 18.85 9.36
CA CYS A 25 -23.41 17.75 10.25
C CYS A 25 -23.76 16.35 9.72
N ILE A 26 -24.35 16.25 8.51
CA ILE A 26 -24.73 14.98 7.88
C ILE A 26 -23.68 14.54 6.85
N ASN A 27 -22.42 14.95 7.01
CA ASN A 27 -21.33 14.25 6.36
C ASN A 27 -21.24 12.86 7.00
N ARG A 28 -21.92 11.89 6.39
CA ARG A 28 -21.66 10.47 6.65
C ARG A 28 -20.22 10.23 6.25
N THR A 29 -19.32 10.28 7.22
CA THR A 29 -18.03 9.64 7.10
C THR A 29 -18.34 8.16 6.91
N GLU A 30 -18.32 7.71 5.66
CA GLU A 30 -18.22 6.29 5.37
C GLU A 30 -16.88 5.87 5.96
N ALA A 31 -16.93 5.36 7.20
CA ALA A 31 -15.80 4.70 7.82
C ALA A 31 -15.40 3.60 6.85
N GLN A 32 -14.27 3.81 6.16
CA GLN A 32 -13.62 2.75 5.41
C GLN A 32 -13.49 1.59 6.38
N THR A 33 -14.19 0.50 6.09
CA THR A 33 -14.09 -0.73 6.84
C THR A 33 -12.61 -1.05 6.95
N ILE A 34 -12.08 -0.94 8.16
CA ILE A 34 -10.75 -1.40 8.50
C ILE A 34 -10.81 -2.90 8.18
N GLN A 35 -10.24 -3.29 7.03
CA GLN A 35 -10.00 -4.70 6.75
C GLN A 35 -9.26 -5.23 7.97
N PRO A 36 -9.72 -6.32 8.60
CA PRO A 36 -9.05 -6.86 9.78
C PRO A 36 -7.58 -7.02 9.44
N TYR A 37 -6.73 -6.43 10.28
CA TYR A 37 -5.29 -6.65 10.24
C TYR A 37 -5.09 -8.15 10.48
N VAL A 38 -4.94 -8.88 9.39
CA VAL A 38 -4.65 -10.31 9.41
C VAL A 38 -3.26 -10.40 10.00
N SER A 39 -3.17 -10.79 11.28
CA SER A 39 -1.89 -10.94 11.96
C SER A 39 -1.01 -11.89 11.16
N ALA A 40 0.28 -11.58 11.07
CA ALA A 40 1.30 -12.39 10.39
C ALA A 40 1.19 -13.90 10.70
N ASP A 41 0.70 -14.26 11.89
CA ASP A 41 0.51 -15.63 12.39
C ASP A 41 -0.68 -16.40 11.80
N GLN A 42 -1.53 -15.78 10.98
CA GLN A 42 -2.73 -16.45 10.41
C GLN A 42 -2.50 -17.18 9.09
N TYR A 43 -1.31 -17.07 8.51
CA TYR A 43 -0.99 -17.70 7.24
C TYR A 43 -0.20 -18.99 7.44
N ASN A 44 -0.53 -20.02 6.65
CA ASN A 44 0.25 -21.25 6.58
C ASN A 44 1.49 -21.00 5.70
N TRP A 45 2.52 -20.42 6.30
CA TRP A 45 3.76 -20.11 5.61
C TRP A 45 4.53 -21.36 5.20
N LYS A 46 5.23 -21.29 4.06
CA LYS A 46 6.27 -22.26 3.70
C LYS A 46 7.40 -22.24 4.74
N SER A 47 8.24 -23.27 4.74
CA SER A 47 9.47 -23.22 5.54
C SER A 47 10.41 -22.13 5.02
N GLY A 48 11.31 -21.62 5.86
CA GLY A 48 12.29 -20.60 5.43
C GLY A 48 13.20 -21.10 4.29
N GLU A 49 13.55 -22.39 4.31
CA GLU A 49 14.35 -23.03 3.26
C GLU A 49 13.58 -23.14 1.94
N ASP A 50 12.32 -23.59 1.98
CA ASP A 50 11.45 -23.68 0.79
C ASP A 50 11.18 -22.29 0.21
N ALA A 51 10.88 -21.32 1.07
CA ALA A 51 10.67 -19.94 0.67
C ALA A 51 11.90 -19.37 -0.02
N THR A 52 13.10 -19.60 0.55
CA THR A 52 14.37 -19.13 -0.02
C THR A 52 14.64 -19.76 -1.38
N SER A 53 14.51 -21.09 -1.48
CA SER A 53 14.70 -21.83 -2.72
C SER A 53 13.77 -21.32 -3.84
N LEU A 54 12.49 -21.14 -3.50
CA LEU A 54 11.49 -20.67 -4.43
C LEU A 54 11.74 -19.22 -4.88
N LEU A 55 12.07 -18.31 -3.96
CA LEU A 55 12.38 -16.92 -4.29
C LEU A 55 13.64 -16.80 -5.15
N LEU A 56 14.68 -17.60 -4.88
CA LEU A 56 15.89 -17.63 -5.70
C LEU A 56 15.61 -18.15 -7.11
N SER A 57 14.75 -19.17 -7.25
CA SER A 57 14.29 -19.65 -8.56
C SER A 57 13.56 -18.54 -9.34
N GLN A 58 12.66 -17.80 -8.68
CA GLN A 58 11.99 -16.65 -9.31
C GLN A 58 12.97 -15.55 -9.72
N VAL A 59 13.96 -15.25 -8.86
CA VAL A 59 15.03 -14.28 -9.18
C VAL A 59 15.80 -14.71 -10.43
N GLN A 60 16.13 -15.99 -10.57
CA GLN A 60 16.82 -16.51 -11.74
C GLN A 60 15.99 -16.31 -13.00
N ILE A 61 14.72 -16.75 -13.00
CA ILE A 61 13.80 -16.63 -14.14
C ILE A 61 13.67 -15.15 -14.57
N LEU A 62 13.45 -14.25 -13.61
CA LEU A 62 13.31 -12.82 -13.89
C LEU A 62 14.61 -12.20 -14.42
N THR A 63 15.77 -12.67 -13.92
CA THR A 63 17.07 -12.18 -14.38
C THR A 63 17.36 -12.60 -15.81
N GLU A 64 16.98 -13.82 -16.20
CA GLU A 64 17.10 -14.30 -17.58
C GLU A 64 16.19 -13.53 -18.55
N GLN A 65 15.07 -12.99 -18.07
CA GLN A 65 14.15 -12.16 -18.86
C GLN A 65 14.63 -10.72 -19.04
N LEU A 66 15.44 -10.18 -18.11
CA LEU A 66 15.86 -8.77 -18.13
C LEU A 66 16.49 -8.30 -19.45
N PRO A 67 17.43 -9.04 -20.09
CA PRO A 67 18.03 -8.62 -21.35
C PRO A 67 17.03 -8.44 -22.50
N GLY A 68 15.88 -9.11 -22.43
CA GLY A 68 14.79 -8.96 -23.41
C GLY A 68 13.90 -7.74 -23.18
N LEU A 69 14.12 -6.98 -22.11
CA LEU A 69 13.29 -5.82 -21.74
C LEU A 69 14.05 -4.51 -21.99
N VAL A 70 13.33 -3.54 -22.55
CA VAL A 70 13.88 -2.19 -22.78
C VAL A 70 13.95 -1.43 -21.47
N SER A 71 15.14 -0.94 -21.11
CA SER A 71 15.36 -0.15 -19.90
C SER A 71 14.49 1.12 -19.84
N GLY A 72 14.00 1.46 -18.65
CA GLY A 72 13.13 2.61 -18.40
C GLY A 72 11.67 2.41 -18.83
N THR A 73 11.31 1.22 -19.33
CA THR A 73 9.91 0.84 -19.51
C THR A 73 9.31 0.37 -18.19
N PRO A 74 7.99 0.54 -17.98
CA PRO A 74 7.32 0.01 -16.79
C PRO A 74 7.55 -1.50 -16.60
N MET A 75 7.66 -2.26 -17.68
CA MET A 75 7.92 -3.70 -17.63
C MET A 75 9.30 -4.00 -17.06
N HIS A 76 10.35 -3.34 -17.58
CA HIS A 76 11.70 -3.48 -17.08
C HIS A 76 11.81 -3.11 -15.60
N ASP A 77 11.23 -1.98 -15.22
CA ASP A 77 11.33 -1.48 -13.84
C ASP A 77 10.52 -2.35 -12.87
N ASN A 78 9.39 -2.93 -13.33
CA ASN A 78 8.65 -3.94 -12.57
C ASN A 78 9.44 -5.23 -12.36
N THR A 79 10.17 -5.70 -13.37
CA THR A 79 11.04 -6.88 -13.26
C THR A 79 12.17 -6.63 -12.26
N LEU A 80 12.88 -5.51 -12.37
CA LEU A 80 13.92 -5.13 -11.41
C LEU A 80 13.37 -5.01 -9.99
N ARG A 81 12.17 -4.47 -9.83
CA ARG A 81 11.51 -4.36 -8.52
C ARG A 81 11.30 -5.71 -7.87
N ARG A 82 10.75 -6.67 -8.63
CA ARG A 82 10.51 -8.03 -8.15
C ARG A 82 11.82 -8.71 -7.75
N ILE A 83 12.86 -8.59 -8.59
CA ILE A 83 14.19 -9.13 -8.28
C ILE A 83 14.75 -8.53 -6.99
N ALA A 84 14.72 -7.21 -6.84
CA ALA A 84 15.22 -6.53 -5.65
C ALA A 84 14.44 -6.95 -4.39
N TYR A 85 13.12 -7.04 -4.50
CA TYR A 85 12.24 -7.45 -3.41
C TYR A 85 12.54 -8.89 -2.96
N PHE A 86 12.59 -9.84 -3.88
CA PHE A 86 12.84 -11.25 -3.57
C PHE A 86 14.24 -11.46 -2.97
N LYS A 87 15.26 -10.80 -3.52
CA LYS A 87 16.61 -10.84 -2.95
C LYS A 87 16.64 -10.28 -1.51
N ALA A 88 15.92 -9.19 -1.25
CA ALA A 88 15.85 -8.63 0.10
C ALA A 88 15.14 -9.58 1.08
N ILE A 89 14.03 -10.20 0.69
CA ILE A 89 13.34 -11.19 1.54
C ILE A 89 14.29 -12.34 1.92
N VAL A 90 15.02 -12.90 0.95
CA VAL A 90 16.00 -13.96 1.18
C VAL A 90 17.08 -13.51 2.18
N VAL A 91 17.59 -12.29 2.03
CA VAL A 91 18.57 -11.73 2.97
C VAL A 91 18.01 -11.62 4.39
N GLU A 92 16.76 -11.18 4.56
CA GLU A 92 16.16 -11.06 5.89
C GLU A 92 15.85 -12.43 6.51
N ILE A 93 15.38 -13.41 5.73
CA ILE A 93 15.22 -14.79 6.20
C ILE A 93 16.57 -15.36 6.68
N ASN A 94 17.64 -15.14 5.92
CA ASN A 94 19.00 -15.59 6.29
C ASN A 94 19.54 -14.90 7.55
N LYS A 95 19.03 -13.71 7.89
CA LYS A 95 19.33 -13.02 9.17
C LYS A 95 18.48 -13.54 10.35
N GLY A 96 17.56 -14.47 10.10
CA GLY A 96 16.70 -15.07 11.11
C GLY A 96 15.32 -14.44 11.24
N ALA A 97 14.91 -13.54 10.34
CA ALA A 97 13.55 -13.03 10.33
C ALA A 97 12.55 -14.12 9.92
N SER A 98 11.33 -14.07 10.46
CA SER A 98 10.22 -14.87 9.93
C SER A 98 9.86 -14.42 8.51
N ILE A 99 9.17 -15.27 7.74
CA ILE A 99 8.76 -14.92 6.37
C ILE A 99 7.89 -13.66 6.36
N ALA A 100 6.94 -13.57 7.30
CA ALA A 100 6.06 -12.41 7.40
C ALA A 100 6.83 -11.11 7.67
N GLU A 101 7.77 -11.13 8.62
CA GLU A 101 8.63 -9.98 8.91
C GLU A 101 9.53 -9.64 7.73
N ALA A 102 10.11 -10.65 7.07
CA ALA A 102 10.97 -10.47 5.91
C ALA A 102 10.24 -9.77 4.74
N LEU A 103 8.95 -10.04 4.54
CA LEU A 103 8.14 -9.36 3.53
C LEU A 103 8.04 -7.86 3.81
N ASP A 104 7.80 -7.47 5.05
CA ASP A 104 7.67 -6.07 5.43
C ASP A 104 9.03 -5.35 5.40
N LEU A 105 10.08 -6.01 5.89
CA LEU A 105 11.46 -5.49 5.88
C LEU A 105 12.02 -5.31 4.46
N ALA A 106 11.53 -6.07 3.47
CA ALA A 106 11.98 -5.99 2.09
C ALA A 106 11.32 -4.85 1.28
N ILE A 107 10.24 -4.22 1.77
CA ILE A 107 9.50 -3.17 1.06
C ILE A 107 10.40 -2.00 0.61
N PRO A 108 11.37 -1.49 1.41
CA PRO A 108 12.26 -0.43 0.98
C PRO A 108 13.08 -0.81 -0.26
N ALA A 109 13.51 -2.07 -0.37
CA ALA A 109 14.24 -2.55 -1.55
C ALA A 109 13.34 -2.56 -2.80
N ALA A 110 12.07 -2.94 -2.67
CA ALA A 110 11.11 -2.84 -3.77
C ALA A 110 10.80 -1.38 -4.16
N ALA A 111 10.63 -0.50 -3.17
CA ALA A 111 10.30 0.90 -3.40
C ALA A 111 11.37 1.62 -4.25
N THR A 112 12.62 1.26 -4.01
CA THR A 112 13.82 1.91 -4.55
C THR A 112 14.47 1.16 -5.73
N LEU A 113 13.85 0.09 -6.24
CA LEU A 113 14.46 -0.80 -7.23
C LEU A 113 15.88 -1.27 -6.80
N GLY A 114 16.01 -1.73 -5.56
CA GLY A 114 17.31 -2.15 -5.00
C GLY A 114 18.24 -0.97 -4.73
N PHE A 115 17.73 0.11 -4.15
CA PHE A 115 18.46 1.34 -3.82
C PHE A 115 19.02 2.13 -5.02
N SER A 116 18.53 1.84 -6.24
CA SER A 116 18.90 2.58 -7.45
C SER A 116 18.04 3.83 -7.70
N LYS A 117 16.88 3.91 -7.04
CA LYS A 117 15.91 5.01 -7.11
C LYS A 117 15.51 5.48 -5.71
N GLU A 118 14.90 6.65 -5.62
CA GLU A 118 14.33 7.17 -4.38
C GLU A 118 13.13 6.34 -3.90
N ALA A 119 12.81 6.39 -2.60
CA ALA A 119 11.72 5.61 -2.02
C ALA A 119 10.33 6.00 -2.56
N SER A 120 10.17 7.24 -3.03
CA SER A 120 8.94 7.78 -3.65
C SER A 120 8.71 7.29 -5.08
N TYR A 121 9.70 6.64 -5.69
CA TYR A 121 9.67 6.25 -7.10
C TYR A 121 8.56 5.25 -7.42
N THR A 122 8.29 4.30 -6.52
CA THR A 122 7.27 3.27 -6.73
C THR A 122 5.95 3.64 -6.03
N PRO A 123 4.81 3.64 -6.74
CA PRO A 123 3.51 3.87 -6.11
C PRO A 123 3.18 2.84 -5.02
N ARG A 124 2.56 3.29 -3.92
CA ARG A 124 2.15 2.42 -2.80
C ARG A 124 1.24 1.27 -3.23
N ILE A 125 0.38 1.50 -4.23
CA ILE A 125 -0.51 0.47 -4.78
C ILE A 125 0.30 -0.66 -5.42
N THR A 126 1.35 -0.34 -6.17
CA THR A 126 2.25 -1.32 -6.77
C THR A 126 2.98 -2.14 -5.71
N LEU A 127 3.44 -1.49 -4.63
CA LEU A 127 4.08 -2.18 -3.51
C LEU A 127 3.12 -3.12 -2.78
N LYS A 128 1.88 -2.67 -2.53
CA LYS A 128 0.85 -3.51 -1.91
C LYS A 128 0.48 -4.71 -2.78
N ALA A 129 0.39 -4.51 -4.10
CA ALA A 129 0.11 -5.58 -5.05
C ALA A 129 1.26 -6.61 -5.06
N LEU A 130 2.51 -6.16 -5.11
CA LEU A 130 3.68 -7.02 -5.06
C LEU A 130 3.77 -7.79 -3.73
N HIS A 131 3.52 -7.14 -2.60
CA HIS A 131 3.50 -7.78 -1.28
C HIS A 131 2.43 -8.88 -1.22
N THR A 132 1.22 -8.58 -1.69
CA THR A 132 0.11 -9.53 -1.76
C THR A 132 0.44 -10.73 -2.66
N GLU A 133 0.99 -10.48 -3.86
CA GLU A 133 1.43 -11.53 -4.79
C GLU A 133 2.47 -12.44 -4.14
N THR A 134 3.46 -11.85 -3.49
CA THR A 134 4.56 -12.60 -2.86
C THR A 134 4.07 -13.38 -1.64
N ARG A 135 3.13 -12.82 -0.87
CA ARG A 135 2.49 -13.56 0.21
C ARG A 135 1.81 -14.81 -0.32
N ILE A 136 0.97 -14.68 -1.36
CA ILE A 136 0.26 -15.82 -1.97
C ILE A 136 1.25 -16.89 -2.43
N LEU A 137 2.37 -16.47 -3.02
CA LEU A 137 3.44 -17.36 -3.47
C LEU A 137 4.10 -18.16 -2.33
N LEU A 138 4.21 -17.55 -1.14
CA LEU A 138 4.94 -18.10 0.01
C LEU A 138 4.04 -18.77 1.05
N THR A 139 2.73 -18.77 0.83
CA THR A 139 1.76 -19.56 1.59
C THR A 139 1.49 -20.91 0.93
N ASN A 140 1.05 -21.89 1.72
CA ASN A 140 0.61 -23.21 1.26
C ASN A 140 -0.88 -23.26 0.99
#